data_AF-A0AAV2J8R3-F1
#
_entry.id   AF-A0AAV2J8R3-F1
#
_cell.length_a   1.000
_cell.length_b   1.000
_cell.length_c   1.000
_cell.angle_alpha   90.00
_cell.angle_beta   90.00
_cell.angle_gamma   90.00
#
_symmetry.space_group_name_H-M   'P 1'
#
loop_
_entity.id
_entity.type
_entity.pdbx_description
1 polymer ?
#
loop_
_entity_poly.entity_id
_entity_poly.type
_entity_poly.pdbx_seq_one_letter_code
_entity_poly.pdbx_strand_id
1 'polypeptide(L)'
;MCLSVPTLPLFSFLLSRLLMAGVSVVCCWEQETHPLLNRHQRFSEFKMFFAKQFIGGLINVVSNIDPAQFVPSEPPPPRRPLAYAEQHENDEESQFRKVFQQLAGEDMEVSPNELMNILNRIILKHGDLKTDGFTIENCRSMVAVMDSDSTGKLGFHEFKMLWNNIKKWQGVYKSYDRDGSGVISADELPGAFTASGFPFDQQLFNMIIRRYSDENGNMDFDNYIGCLVRLDAMCRAFKTLDKDGNGTIKVNVQEWLQLTMYS
;
A
#
# COMPACT_ATOMS: atom_id res chain seq x y z
N MET A 1 11.94 -50.82 13.69
CA MET A 1 10.54 -51.30 13.63
C MET A 1 9.64 -50.10 13.82
N CYS A 2 8.78 -49.82 12.85
CA CYS A 2 7.73 -48.82 12.99
C CYS A 2 6.79 -49.21 14.12
N LEU A 3 6.51 -48.28 15.04
CA LEU A 3 5.23 -48.21 15.74
C LEU A 3 4.74 -46.77 15.64
N SER A 4 3.73 -46.64 14.79
CA SER A 4 2.82 -45.54 14.58
C SER A 4 1.87 -45.32 15.77
N VAL A 5 1.14 -44.19 15.72
CA VAL A 5 -0.19 -43.87 16.32
C VAL A 5 -0.14 -42.85 17.48
N PRO A 6 -1.08 -41.87 17.63
CA PRO A 6 -2.15 -41.38 16.74
C PRO A 6 -2.15 -39.85 16.46
N THR A 7 -3.00 -39.56 15.47
CA THR A 7 -3.61 -38.34 14.91
C THR A 7 -3.90 -37.11 15.78
N LEU A 8 -3.95 -35.99 15.05
CA LEU A 8 -4.04 -34.56 15.37
C LEU A 8 -5.32 -33.93 16.00
N PRO A 9 -6.47 -34.57 16.33
CA PRO A 9 -7.64 -33.77 16.72
C PRO A 9 -7.71 -33.38 18.20
N LEU A 10 -6.88 -33.95 19.09
CA LEU A 10 -6.97 -33.68 20.54
C LEU A 10 -6.14 -32.47 21.01
N PHE A 11 -5.18 -32.00 20.20
CA PHE A 11 -4.38 -30.82 20.54
C PHE A 11 -5.15 -29.50 20.41
N SER A 12 -6.16 -29.46 19.52
CA SER A 12 -6.99 -28.27 19.29
C SER A 12 -7.92 -27.96 20.47
N PHE A 13 -8.33 -28.96 21.26
CA PHE A 13 -9.29 -28.76 22.35
C PHE A 13 -8.64 -28.29 23.66
N LEU A 14 -7.37 -28.63 23.90
CA LEU A 14 -6.63 -28.17 25.07
C LEU A 14 -6.12 -26.73 24.89
N LEU A 15 -5.78 -26.31 23.67
CA LEU A 15 -5.27 -24.97 23.39
C LEU A 15 -6.35 -23.87 23.57
N SER A 16 -7.63 -24.17 23.30
CA SER A 16 -8.73 -23.22 23.55
C SER A 16 -9.06 -23.03 25.03
N ARG A 17 -8.73 -23.99 25.91
CA ARG A 17 -8.99 -23.84 27.36
C ARG A 17 -7.82 -23.20 28.13
N LEU A 18 -6.61 -23.19 27.58
CA LEU A 18 -5.44 -22.57 28.22
C LEU A 18 -5.28 -21.07 27.92
N LEU A 19 -5.98 -20.54 26.92
CA LEU A 19 -6.00 -19.09 26.62
C LEU A 19 -6.73 -18.22 27.66
N MET A 20 -7.43 -18.83 28.63
CA MET A 20 -8.13 -18.10 29.71
C MET A 20 -7.36 -18.00 31.03
N ALA A 21 -6.13 -18.51 31.12
CA ALA A 21 -5.39 -18.60 32.39
C ALA A 21 -4.04 -17.86 32.44
N GLY A 22 -3.72 -17.01 31.45
CA GLY A 22 -2.78 -15.89 31.62
C GLY A 22 -1.36 -16.17 32.15
N VAL A 23 -0.78 -17.37 32.01
CA VAL A 23 0.61 -17.65 32.44
C VAL A 23 1.39 -18.51 31.43
N SER A 24 2.53 -17.96 31.01
CA SER A 24 3.73 -18.57 30.38
C SER A 24 3.55 -19.66 29.31
N VAL A 25 3.30 -19.25 28.06
CA VAL A 25 3.55 -20.07 26.85
C VAL A 25 4.96 -19.81 26.25
N VAL A 26 5.68 -18.82 26.77
CA VAL A 26 6.98 -18.36 26.23
C VAL A 26 8.04 -19.45 26.17
N CYS A 27 8.05 -20.42 27.11
CA CYS A 27 9.15 -21.40 27.20
C CYS A 27 8.94 -22.70 26.41
N CYS A 28 7.75 -23.01 25.91
CA CYS A 28 7.50 -24.34 25.30
C CYS A 28 7.70 -24.36 23.78
N TRP A 29 7.74 -23.20 23.12
CA TRP A 29 8.07 -23.08 21.69
C TRP A 29 9.56 -22.79 21.46
N GLU A 30 10.43 -23.04 22.44
CA GLU A 30 11.86 -22.74 22.33
C GLU A 30 12.71 -23.96 21.93
N GLN A 31 12.13 -25.18 21.92
CA GLN A 31 12.93 -26.41 21.77
C GLN A 31 12.66 -27.33 20.57
N GLU A 32 11.55 -27.22 19.82
CA GLU A 32 11.20 -28.33 18.90
C GLU A 32 11.16 -28.07 17.38
N THR A 33 11.34 -26.85 16.86
CA THR A 33 11.13 -26.67 15.40
C THR A 33 12.36 -26.39 14.52
N HIS A 34 13.37 -25.59 14.84
CA HIS A 34 14.46 -25.33 13.87
C HIS A 34 15.82 -24.98 14.49
N PRO A 35 16.76 -25.94 14.66
CA PRO A 35 18.04 -25.70 15.35
C PRO A 35 19.08 -24.87 14.56
N LEU A 36 18.78 -24.39 13.34
CA LEU A 36 19.76 -23.77 12.44
C LEU A 36 19.57 -22.26 12.15
N LEU A 37 18.64 -21.58 12.81
CA LEU A 37 18.38 -20.15 12.56
C LEU A 37 19.01 -19.24 13.62
N ASN A 38 19.75 -18.22 13.18
CA ASN A 38 20.33 -17.19 14.05
C ASN A 38 19.24 -16.36 14.76
N ARG A 39 19.57 -15.82 15.94
CA ARG A 39 18.64 -15.08 16.84
C ARG A 39 17.87 -13.95 16.14
N HIS A 40 18.52 -13.24 15.23
CA HIS A 40 17.93 -12.15 14.44
C HIS A 40 16.90 -12.65 13.40
N GLN A 41 17.13 -13.84 12.84
CA GLN A 41 16.26 -14.45 11.84
C GLN A 41 15.04 -15.11 12.50
N ARG A 42 15.23 -15.72 13.69
CA ARG A 42 14.13 -16.15 14.56
C ARG A 42 13.23 -15.00 15.02
N PHE A 43 13.81 -13.85 15.34
CA PHE A 43 13.02 -12.65 15.69
C PHE A 43 12.24 -12.10 14.49
N SER A 44 12.84 -12.14 13.30
CA SER A 44 12.18 -11.78 12.03
C SER A 44 11.01 -12.73 11.70
N GLU A 45 11.22 -14.04 11.83
CA GLU A 45 10.19 -15.06 11.60
C GLU A 45 9.07 -15.02 12.65
N PHE A 46 9.40 -14.73 13.91
CA PHE A 46 8.43 -14.55 14.99
C PHE A 46 7.56 -13.30 14.78
N LYS A 47 8.17 -12.17 14.37
CA LYS A 47 7.43 -10.98 13.91
C LYS A 47 6.56 -11.30 12.68
N MET A 48 7.06 -12.12 11.75
CA MET A 48 6.35 -12.52 10.54
C MET A 48 5.16 -13.47 10.82
N PHE A 49 5.26 -14.31 11.85
CA PHE A 49 4.19 -15.22 12.30
C PHE A 49 3.04 -14.46 12.96
N PHE A 50 3.33 -13.56 13.91
CA PHE A 50 2.29 -12.70 14.52
C PHE A 50 1.68 -11.73 13.51
N ALA A 51 2.47 -11.21 12.57
CA ALA A 51 1.96 -10.40 11.46
C ALA A 51 1.02 -11.21 10.53
N LYS A 52 1.32 -12.49 10.23
CA LYS A 52 0.42 -13.36 9.44
C LYS A 52 -0.93 -13.58 10.12
N GLN A 53 -0.96 -13.72 11.44
CA GLN A 53 -2.15 -14.08 12.21
C GLN A 53 -3.06 -12.89 12.55
N PHE A 54 -2.51 -11.67 12.65
CA PHE A 54 -3.28 -10.44 12.92
C PHE A 54 -3.72 -9.68 11.65
N ILE A 55 -2.92 -9.67 10.58
CA ILE A 55 -3.21 -8.88 9.36
C ILE A 55 -4.34 -9.50 8.52
N GLY A 56 -4.69 -10.77 8.73
CA GLY A 56 -5.85 -11.40 8.09
C GLY A 56 -7.19 -10.75 8.45
N GLY A 57 -7.34 -10.24 9.68
CA GLY A 57 -8.55 -9.55 10.13
C GLY A 57 -8.62 -8.08 9.71
N LEU A 58 -7.48 -7.40 9.61
CA LEU A 58 -7.38 -5.96 9.33
C LEU A 58 -7.70 -5.59 7.88
N ILE A 59 -7.43 -6.48 6.92
CA ILE A 59 -7.69 -6.22 5.49
C ILE A 59 -9.19 -6.33 5.16
N ASN A 60 -9.96 -7.15 5.90
CA ASN A 60 -11.40 -7.33 5.68
C ASN A 60 -12.27 -6.13 6.12
N VAL A 61 -11.76 -5.24 6.98
CA VAL A 61 -12.57 -4.14 7.56
C VAL A 61 -12.73 -2.95 6.61
N VAL A 62 -11.92 -2.83 5.55
CA VAL A 62 -11.79 -1.56 4.79
C VAL A 62 -12.23 -1.66 3.33
N SER A 63 -12.99 -2.70 2.98
CA SER A 63 -13.56 -2.88 1.64
C SER A 63 -14.99 -2.35 1.58
N ASN A 64 -15.14 -1.04 1.36
CA ASN A 64 -16.34 -0.44 0.74
C ASN A 64 -16.04 1.01 0.37
N ILE A 65 -15.54 1.23 -0.85
CA ILE A 65 -15.40 2.58 -1.45
C ILE A 65 -16.07 2.54 -2.82
N ASP A 66 -17.02 3.45 -3.05
CA ASP A 66 -17.74 3.64 -4.31
C ASP A 66 -16.85 4.34 -5.36
N PRO A 67 -16.60 3.72 -6.54
CA PRO A 67 -15.79 4.31 -7.61
C PRO A 67 -16.36 5.61 -8.21
N ALA A 68 -17.66 5.89 -8.06
CA ALA A 68 -18.35 6.96 -8.79
C ALA A 68 -18.12 8.39 -8.25
N GLN A 69 -17.34 8.59 -7.17
CA GLN A 69 -17.14 9.89 -6.52
C GLN A 69 -15.71 10.44 -6.65
N PHE A 70 -15.11 10.40 -7.85
CA PHE A 70 -13.74 10.87 -8.01
C PHE A 70 -13.61 12.41 -8.11
N VAL A 71 -12.82 12.95 -7.18
CA VAL A 71 -12.13 14.24 -7.25
C VAL A 71 -10.67 13.95 -6.89
N PRO A 72 -9.63 14.56 -7.53
CA PRO A 72 -8.24 14.40 -7.09
C PRO A 72 -8.12 14.66 -5.60
N SER A 73 -7.36 13.82 -4.89
CA SER A 73 -7.27 13.89 -3.44
C SER A 73 -6.79 15.28 -3.02
N GLU A 74 -7.46 15.89 -2.04
CA GLU A 74 -6.97 17.14 -1.45
C GLU A 74 -5.57 16.93 -0.87
N PRO A 75 -4.67 17.94 -0.92
CA PRO A 75 -3.34 17.80 -0.35
C PRO A 75 -3.42 17.46 1.14
N PRO A 76 -2.45 16.68 1.66
CA PRO A 76 -2.42 16.32 3.07
C PRO A 76 -2.40 17.57 3.95
N PRO A 77 -3.27 17.71 4.98
CA PRO A 77 -3.09 18.69 6.04
C PRO A 77 -1.65 18.67 6.61
N PRO A 78 -1.13 19.83 7.05
CA PRO A 78 0.16 19.91 7.72
C PRO A 78 0.23 18.96 8.92
N ARG A 79 1.39 18.37 9.18
CA ARG A 79 1.61 17.49 10.33
C ARG A 79 1.23 18.21 11.63
N ARG A 80 0.27 17.65 12.38
CA ARG A 80 -0.16 18.14 13.71
C ARG A 80 0.47 17.28 14.81
N PRO A 81 0.67 17.81 16.03
CA PRO A 81 1.13 17.01 17.17
C PRO A 81 0.20 15.80 17.41
N LEU A 82 0.78 14.63 17.63
CA LEU A 82 0.05 13.35 17.78
C LEU A 82 -1.09 13.43 18.81
N ALA A 83 -0.84 14.08 19.95
CA ALA A 83 -1.82 14.24 21.02
C ALA A 83 -3.09 15.00 20.61
N TYR A 84 -3.02 15.89 19.61
CA TYR A 84 -4.19 16.60 19.11
C TYR A 84 -4.98 15.77 18.07
N ALA A 85 -4.27 14.94 17.28
CA ALA A 85 -4.92 14.06 16.31
C ALA A 85 -5.74 12.97 17.03
N GLU A 86 -5.18 12.34 18.06
CA GLU A 86 -5.81 11.23 18.79
C GLU A 86 -7.12 11.61 19.52
N GLN A 87 -7.31 12.89 19.88
CA GLN A 87 -8.48 13.36 20.63
C GLN A 87 -9.77 13.47 19.80
N HIS A 88 -9.67 13.44 18.47
CA HIS A 88 -10.79 13.64 17.55
C HIS A 88 -10.93 12.51 16.51
N GLU A 89 -10.31 11.36 16.75
CA GLU A 89 -10.31 10.24 15.79
C GLU A 89 -11.58 9.38 15.85
N ASN A 90 -12.03 8.96 14.67
CA ASN A 90 -13.08 7.94 14.56
C ASN A 90 -12.49 6.53 14.73
N ASP A 91 -13.35 5.53 14.91
CA ASP A 91 -12.91 4.15 15.17
C ASP A 91 -12.07 3.55 14.03
N GLU A 92 -12.37 3.90 12.77
CA GLU A 92 -11.63 3.46 11.60
C GLU A 92 -10.20 4.04 11.58
N GLU A 93 -10.05 5.32 11.91
CA GLU A 93 -8.77 6.02 11.96
C GLU A 93 -7.92 5.52 13.12
N SER A 94 -8.52 5.24 14.27
CA SER A 94 -7.83 4.61 15.40
C SER A 94 -7.29 3.22 15.04
N GLN A 95 -8.08 2.42 14.32
CA GLN A 95 -7.61 1.12 13.82
C GLN A 95 -6.48 1.28 12.80
N PHE A 96 -6.62 2.22 11.86
CA PHE A 96 -5.57 2.50 10.87
C PHE A 96 -4.27 3.01 11.53
N ARG A 97 -4.36 3.83 12.58
CA ARG A 97 -3.22 4.31 13.38
C ARG A 97 -2.45 3.19 14.04
N LYS A 98 -3.15 2.19 14.60
CA LYS A 98 -2.50 0.99 15.16
C LYS A 98 -1.74 0.20 14.10
N VAL A 99 -2.31 0.08 12.89
CA VAL A 99 -1.63 -0.56 11.76
C VAL A 99 -0.39 0.24 11.36
N PHE A 100 -0.52 1.55 11.20
CA PHE A 100 0.59 2.44 10.88
C PHE A 100 1.74 2.33 11.89
N GLN A 101 1.45 2.39 13.20
CA GLN A 101 2.47 2.26 14.25
C GLN A 101 3.25 0.95 14.17
N GLN A 102 2.57 -0.16 13.83
CA GLN A 102 3.24 -1.45 13.66
C GLN A 102 4.12 -1.52 12.40
N LEU A 103 3.78 -0.73 11.38
CA LEU A 103 4.47 -0.70 10.09
C LEU A 103 5.66 0.27 10.08
N ALA A 104 5.50 1.42 10.72
CA ALA A 104 6.51 2.48 10.84
C ALA A 104 7.57 2.16 11.91
N GLY A 105 7.22 1.38 12.94
CA GLY A 105 8.16 1.06 14.01
C GLY A 105 8.45 2.26 14.91
N GLU A 106 9.71 2.41 15.35
CA GLU A 106 10.07 3.35 16.42
C GLU A 106 10.14 4.81 15.97
N ASP A 107 10.45 5.08 14.70
CA ASP A 107 10.60 6.43 14.17
C ASP A 107 9.26 7.06 13.74
N MET A 108 8.17 6.27 13.74
CA MET A 108 6.82 6.71 13.39
C MET A 108 6.70 7.28 11.97
N GLU A 109 7.58 6.85 11.06
CA GLU A 109 7.52 7.16 9.63
C GLU A 109 7.68 5.89 8.79
N VAL A 110 7.12 5.86 7.58
CA VAL A 110 7.25 4.72 6.66
C VAL A 110 8.28 5.04 5.59
N SER A 111 9.39 4.30 5.60
CA SER A 111 10.44 4.38 4.58
C SER A 111 10.06 3.68 3.27
N PRO A 112 10.76 3.96 2.15
CA PRO A 112 10.55 3.24 0.89
C PRO A 112 10.68 1.72 1.01
N ASN A 113 11.60 1.23 1.86
CA ASN A 113 11.80 -0.20 2.09
C ASN A 113 10.62 -0.83 2.85
N GLU A 114 10.06 -0.12 3.84
CA GLU A 114 8.87 -0.57 4.55
C GLU A 114 7.65 -0.58 3.64
N LEU A 115 7.47 0.47 2.84
CA LEU A 115 6.40 0.54 1.84
C LEU A 115 6.46 -0.64 0.87
N MET A 116 7.65 -0.95 0.33
CA MET A 116 7.86 -2.10 -0.55
C MET A 116 7.42 -3.42 0.09
N ASN A 117 7.84 -3.65 1.35
CA ASN A 117 7.48 -4.85 2.09
C ASN A 117 5.96 -4.95 2.34
N ILE A 118 5.31 -3.83 2.61
CA ILE A 118 3.87 -3.73 2.81
C ILE A 118 3.13 -4.09 1.51
N LEU A 119 3.46 -3.40 0.41
CA LEU A 119 2.77 -3.57 -0.87
C LEU A 119 2.94 -4.97 -1.45
N ASN A 120 4.16 -5.51 -1.43
CA ASN A 120 4.42 -6.86 -1.90
C ASN A 120 3.72 -7.93 -1.06
N ARG A 121 3.56 -7.71 0.26
CA ARG A 121 2.80 -8.62 1.11
C ARG A 121 1.30 -8.63 0.78
N ILE A 122 0.74 -7.51 0.33
CA ILE A 122 -0.68 -7.42 -0.08
C ILE A 122 -0.89 -8.15 -1.40
N ILE A 123 -0.02 -7.93 -2.38
CA ILE A 123 -0.04 -8.63 -3.66
C ILE A 123 -0.05 -10.15 -3.44
N LEU A 124 0.79 -10.68 -2.54
CA LEU A 124 0.83 -12.12 -2.25
C LEU A 124 -0.50 -12.70 -1.74
N LYS A 125 -1.42 -11.87 -1.22
CA LYS A 125 -2.77 -12.30 -0.81
C LYS A 125 -3.78 -12.26 -1.97
N HIS A 126 -3.47 -11.54 -3.03
CA HIS A 126 -4.31 -11.37 -4.21
C HIS A 126 -3.68 -12.10 -5.39
N GLY A 127 -3.78 -13.42 -5.39
CA GLY A 127 -3.26 -14.27 -6.48
C GLY A 127 -3.95 -14.07 -7.84
N ASP A 128 -5.01 -13.25 -7.88
CA ASP A 128 -5.70 -12.78 -9.08
C ASP A 128 -4.96 -11.62 -9.79
N LEU A 129 -4.03 -10.93 -9.12
CA LEU A 129 -3.28 -9.83 -9.70
C LEU A 129 -1.97 -10.32 -10.34
N LYS A 130 -1.75 -10.00 -11.61
CA LYS A 130 -0.41 -10.15 -12.22
C LYS A 130 0.45 -8.93 -11.91
N THR A 131 1.70 -9.20 -11.54
CA THR A 131 2.71 -8.21 -11.15
C THR A 131 4.06 -8.92 -10.96
N ASP A 132 5.14 -8.21 -11.21
CA ASP A 132 6.51 -8.63 -10.88
C ASP A 132 6.92 -8.26 -9.44
N GLY A 133 6.06 -7.49 -8.76
CA GLY A 133 6.24 -6.96 -7.43
C GLY A 133 6.80 -5.55 -7.43
N PHE A 134 6.36 -4.73 -6.47
CA PHE A 134 6.91 -3.39 -6.30
C PHE A 134 8.40 -3.44 -6.00
N THR A 135 9.18 -2.81 -6.88
CA THR A 135 10.60 -2.59 -6.67
C THR A 135 10.84 -1.48 -5.64
N ILE A 136 12.07 -1.42 -5.11
CA ILE A 136 12.47 -0.32 -4.23
C ILE A 136 12.38 1.04 -4.95
N GLU A 137 12.62 1.07 -6.26
CA GLU A 137 12.59 2.31 -7.04
C GLU A 137 11.16 2.80 -7.23
N ASN A 138 10.21 1.89 -7.49
CA ASN A 138 8.78 2.21 -7.51
C ASN A 138 8.37 2.83 -6.16
N CYS A 139 8.81 2.24 -5.05
CA CYS A 139 8.47 2.72 -3.72
C CYS A 139 9.15 4.05 -3.37
N ARG A 140 10.40 4.29 -3.80
CA ARG A 140 11.07 5.59 -3.65
C ARG A 140 10.33 6.68 -4.40
N SER A 141 9.94 6.42 -5.65
CA SER A 141 9.13 7.35 -6.44
C SER A 141 7.80 7.64 -5.75
N MET A 142 7.12 6.64 -5.20
CA MET A 142 5.85 6.83 -4.48
C MET A 142 6.04 7.64 -3.20
N VAL A 143 7.11 7.41 -2.45
CA VAL A 143 7.41 8.19 -1.25
C VAL A 143 7.69 9.63 -1.61
N ALA A 144 8.57 9.89 -2.59
CA ALA A 144 8.95 11.24 -2.99
C ALA A 144 7.76 12.11 -3.39
N VAL A 145 6.77 11.56 -4.12
CA VAL A 145 5.59 12.32 -4.56
C VAL A 145 4.52 12.55 -3.48
N MET A 146 4.62 11.81 -2.37
CA MET A 146 3.69 11.90 -1.25
C MET A 146 4.29 12.68 -0.06
N ASP A 147 5.62 12.69 0.04
CA ASP A 147 6.42 13.37 1.08
C ASP A 147 6.34 14.89 0.93
N SER A 148 5.35 15.47 1.61
CA SER A 148 5.03 16.89 1.49
C SER A 148 5.89 17.74 2.41
N ASP A 149 6.48 17.15 3.45
CA ASP A 149 7.37 17.82 4.40
C ASP A 149 8.86 17.48 4.20
N SER A 150 9.20 16.74 3.14
CA SER A 150 10.57 16.46 2.68
C SER A 150 11.41 15.69 3.71
N THR A 151 10.79 14.79 4.49
CA THR A 151 11.54 13.95 5.44
C THR A 151 12.22 12.76 4.77
N GLY A 152 11.87 12.47 3.52
CA GLY A 152 12.26 11.28 2.78
C GLY A 152 11.49 10.02 3.18
N LYS A 153 10.45 10.17 4.02
CA LYS A 153 9.59 9.10 4.54
C LYS A 153 8.15 9.60 4.68
N LEU A 154 7.21 8.67 4.86
CA LEU A 154 5.80 9.00 4.99
C LEU A 154 5.35 9.01 6.44
N GLY A 155 4.90 10.18 6.91
CA GLY A 155 4.18 10.29 8.17
C GLY A 155 2.79 9.65 8.08
N PHE A 156 2.09 9.57 9.22
CA PHE A 156 0.78 8.94 9.31
C PHE A 156 -0.22 9.41 8.25
N HIS A 157 -0.31 10.72 8.06
CA HIS A 157 -1.31 11.30 7.18
C HIS A 157 -0.98 11.08 5.69
N GLU A 158 0.29 11.21 5.32
CA GLU A 158 0.77 10.96 3.95
C GLU A 158 0.60 9.48 3.58
N PHE A 159 0.95 8.58 4.50
CA PHE A 159 0.72 7.15 4.33
C PHE A 159 -0.77 6.81 4.24
N LYS A 160 -1.63 7.42 5.07
CA LYS A 160 -3.09 7.23 5.03
C LYS A 160 -3.66 7.62 3.67
N MET A 161 -3.24 8.76 3.13
CA MET A 161 -3.65 9.21 1.81
C MET A 161 -3.20 8.24 0.72
N LEU A 162 -1.91 7.89 0.68
CA LEU A 162 -1.36 6.95 -0.29
C LEU A 162 -2.11 5.62 -0.24
N TRP A 163 -2.33 5.08 0.95
CA TRP A 163 -3.02 3.82 1.17
C TRP A 163 -4.48 3.84 0.67
N ASN A 164 -5.20 4.92 0.95
CA ASN A 164 -6.59 5.07 0.49
C ASN A 164 -6.68 5.15 -1.03
N ASN A 165 -5.76 5.88 -1.67
CA ASN A 165 -5.66 5.94 -3.12
C ASN A 165 -5.36 4.56 -3.72
N ILE A 166 -4.38 3.83 -3.18
CA ILE A 166 -4.02 2.48 -3.65
C ILE A 166 -5.22 1.52 -3.56
N LYS A 167 -5.95 1.48 -2.44
CA LYS A 167 -7.15 0.63 -2.30
C LYS A 167 -8.22 0.98 -3.33
N LYS A 168 -8.45 2.28 -3.55
CA LYS A 168 -9.43 2.76 -4.53
C LYS A 168 -9.05 2.29 -5.94
N TRP A 169 -7.80 2.50 -6.33
CA TRP A 169 -7.29 2.10 -7.64
C TRP A 169 -7.23 0.58 -7.81
N GLN A 170 -6.95 -0.17 -6.74
CA GLN A 170 -7.07 -1.62 -6.74
C GLN A 170 -8.52 -2.08 -7.02
N GLY A 171 -9.51 -1.41 -6.42
CA GLY A 171 -10.92 -1.67 -6.72
C GLY A 171 -11.26 -1.42 -8.19
N VAL A 172 -10.78 -0.31 -8.76
CA VAL A 172 -10.95 0.01 -10.17
C VAL A 172 -10.28 -1.04 -11.06
N TYR A 173 -9.01 -1.37 -10.79
CA TYR A 173 -8.25 -2.38 -11.52
C TYR A 173 -9.03 -3.70 -11.64
N LYS A 174 -9.51 -4.21 -10.50
CA LYS A 174 -10.30 -5.44 -10.46
C LYS A 174 -11.65 -5.37 -11.19
N SER A 175 -12.25 -4.18 -11.28
CA SER A 175 -13.51 -3.98 -12.00
C SER A 175 -13.34 -3.83 -13.52
N TYR A 176 -12.14 -3.47 -13.97
CA TYR A 176 -11.83 -3.21 -15.38
C TYR A 176 -11.03 -4.32 -16.05
N ASP A 177 -10.38 -5.21 -15.30
CA ASP A 177 -9.88 -6.51 -15.78
C ASP A 177 -11.08 -7.44 -16.05
N ARG A 178 -11.74 -7.23 -17.20
CA ARG A 178 -13.02 -7.89 -17.52
C ARG A 178 -12.82 -9.31 -18.02
N ASP A 179 -11.68 -9.56 -18.64
CA ASP A 179 -11.31 -10.86 -19.15
C ASP A 179 -10.65 -11.75 -18.07
N GLY A 180 -10.36 -11.19 -16.89
CA GLY A 180 -9.74 -11.89 -15.77
C GLY A 180 -8.30 -12.29 -16.09
N SER A 181 -7.64 -11.55 -16.98
CA SER A 181 -6.27 -11.78 -17.39
C SER A 181 -5.27 -11.46 -16.29
N GLY A 182 -5.68 -10.69 -15.27
CA GLY A 182 -4.84 -10.17 -14.19
C GLY A 182 -4.08 -8.90 -14.55
N VAL A 183 -4.26 -8.39 -15.78
CA VAL A 183 -3.64 -7.17 -16.33
C VAL A 183 -4.72 -6.23 -16.88
N ILE A 184 -4.38 -4.95 -17.06
CA ILE A 184 -5.24 -4.01 -17.79
C ILE A 184 -4.69 -3.88 -19.22
N SER A 185 -5.47 -4.33 -20.19
CA SER A 185 -5.12 -4.21 -21.61
C SER A 185 -5.24 -2.76 -22.11
N ALA A 186 -4.65 -2.48 -23.28
CA ALA A 186 -4.75 -1.17 -23.93
C ALA A 186 -6.19 -0.73 -24.21
N ASP A 187 -7.12 -1.67 -24.40
CA ASP A 187 -8.54 -1.40 -24.64
C ASP A 187 -9.32 -1.10 -23.33
N GLU A 188 -8.88 -1.68 -22.21
CA GLU A 188 -9.47 -1.46 -20.87
C GLU A 188 -8.95 -0.20 -20.20
N LEU A 189 -7.71 0.20 -20.51
CA LEU A 189 -6.99 1.30 -19.88
C LEU A 189 -7.75 2.65 -19.92
N PRO A 190 -8.33 3.10 -21.05
CA PRO A 190 -9.04 4.37 -21.08
C PRO A 190 -10.24 4.40 -20.13
N GLY A 191 -10.95 3.27 -20.01
CA GLY A 191 -12.06 3.11 -19.08
C GLY A 191 -11.60 3.12 -17.62
N ALA A 192 -10.53 2.37 -17.32
CA ALA A 192 -9.96 2.28 -15.98
C ALA A 192 -9.41 3.64 -15.50
N PHE A 193 -8.76 4.41 -16.38
CA PHE A 193 -8.25 5.75 -16.07
C PHE A 193 -9.37 6.77 -15.89
N THR A 194 -10.41 6.71 -16.74
CA THR A 194 -11.59 7.58 -16.58
C THR A 194 -12.29 7.30 -15.25
N ALA A 195 -12.48 6.04 -14.88
CA ALA A 195 -13.03 5.65 -13.58
C ALA A 195 -12.11 5.98 -12.40
N SER A 196 -10.80 5.98 -12.64
CA SER A 196 -9.79 6.47 -11.69
C SER A 196 -9.68 7.99 -11.66
N GLY A 197 -10.48 8.72 -12.46
CA GLY A 197 -10.59 10.17 -12.37
C GLY A 197 -9.77 11.01 -13.33
N PHE A 198 -9.21 10.37 -14.35
CA PHE A 198 -8.23 10.96 -15.25
C PHE A 198 -8.71 10.93 -16.70
N PRO A 199 -9.57 11.87 -17.11
CA PRO A 199 -10.02 11.96 -18.50
C PRO A 199 -8.91 12.60 -19.35
N PHE A 200 -8.11 11.77 -20.01
CA PHE A 200 -7.01 12.24 -20.86
C PHE A 200 -7.37 12.26 -22.34
N ASP A 201 -6.59 13.05 -23.09
CA ASP A 201 -6.58 12.93 -24.54
C ASP A 201 -5.83 11.66 -24.98
N GLN A 202 -6.05 11.27 -26.24
CA GLN A 202 -5.44 10.07 -26.81
C GLN A 202 -3.91 10.13 -26.83
N GLN A 203 -3.32 11.34 -26.91
CA GLN A 203 -1.87 11.48 -26.99
C GLN A 203 -1.22 11.10 -25.66
N LEU A 204 -1.77 11.60 -24.55
CA LEU A 204 -1.30 11.29 -23.21
C LEU A 204 -1.50 9.80 -22.88
N PHE A 205 -2.63 9.21 -23.27
CA PHE A 205 -2.83 7.77 -23.15
C PHE A 205 -1.75 6.96 -23.86
N ASN A 206 -1.42 7.31 -25.10
CA ASN A 206 -0.38 6.62 -25.86
C ASN A 206 1.01 6.74 -25.20
N MET A 207 1.31 7.87 -24.54
CA MET A 207 2.55 8.00 -23.78
C MET A 207 2.57 7.12 -22.53
N ILE A 208 1.44 7.06 -21.81
CA ILE A 208 1.29 6.22 -20.62
C ILE A 208 1.49 4.74 -20.98
N ILE A 209 0.82 4.26 -22.02
CA ILE A 209 0.96 2.88 -22.50
C ILE A 209 2.43 2.57 -22.82
N ARG A 210 3.11 3.44 -23.59
CA ARG A 210 4.52 3.21 -23.96
C ARG A 210 5.48 3.18 -22.76
N ARG A 211 5.13 3.85 -21.66
CA ARG A 211 6.00 3.97 -20.48
C ARG A 211 5.74 2.90 -19.43
N TYR A 212 4.49 2.45 -19.29
CA TYR A 212 4.04 1.63 -18.17
C TYR A 212 3.46 0.27 -18.59
N SER A 213 3.24 0.03 -19.89
CA SER A 213 2.75 -1.25 -20.39
C SER A 213 3.87 -2.08 -21.04
N ASP A 214 3.63 -3.39 -21.17
CA ASP A 214 4.48 -4.31 -21.91
C ASP A 214 4.39 -4.10 -23.45
N GLU A 215 5.11 -4.92 -24.21
CA GLU A 215 5.13 -4.88 -25.69
C GLU A 215 3.76 -5.12 -26.33
N ASN A 216 2.84 -5.76 -25.59
CA ASN A 216 1.48 -6.05 -26.03
C ASN A 216 0.48 -4.95 -25.59
N GLY A 217 0.94 -3.93 -24.88
CA GLY A 217 0.10 -2.86 -24.34
C GLY A 217 -0.63 -3.23 -23.03
N ASN A 218 -0.25 -4.34 -22.38
CA ASN A 218 -0.82 -4.75 -21.10
C ASN A 218 -0.05 -4.09 -19.95
N MET A 219 -0.80 -3.56 -18.98
CA MET A 219 -0.27 -2.94 -17.77
C MET A 219 -0.57 -3.84 -16.57
N ASP A 220 0.47 -4.27 -15.88
CA ASP A 220 0.34 -5.03 -14.63
C ASP A 220 0.03 -4.13 -13.43
N PHE A 221 -0.21 -4.75 -12.27
CA PHE A 221 -0.74 -4.05 -11.12
C PHE A 221 0.24 -3.02 -10.54
N ASP A 222 1.53 -3.34 -10.46
CA ASP A 222 2.53 -2.44 -9.90
C ASP A 222 2.82 -1.24 -10.82
N ASN A 223 2.87 -1.44 -12.14
CA ASN A 223 2.97 -0.34 -13.10
C ASN A 223 1.71 0.53 -13.09
N TYR A 224 0.52 -0.07 -12.96
CA TYR A 224 -0.73 0.66 -12.85
C TYR A 224 -0.76 1.57 -11.63
N ILE A 225 -0.43 1.05 -10.45
CA ILE A 225 -0.38 1.84 -9.21
C ILE A 225 0.73 2.89 -9.29
N GLY A 226 1.92 2.53 -9.77
CA GLY A 226 3.03 3.46 -9.94
C GLY A 226 2.68 4.65 -10.85
N CYS A 227 1.99 4.37 -11.95
CA CYS A 227 1.49 5.39 -12.87
C CYS A 227 0.51 6.34 -12.17
N LEU A 228 -0.52 5.80 -11.51
CA LEU A 228 -1.56 6.61 -10.88
C LEU A 228 -1.06 7.43 -9.69
N VAL A 229 -0.13 6.91 -8.89
CA VAL A 229 0.52 7.67 -7.81
C VAL A 229 1.24 8.90 -8.38
N ARG A 230 2.06 8.71 -9.42
CA ARG A 230 2.80 9.82 -10.07
C ARG A 230 1.84 10.83 -10.68
N LEU A 231 0.80 10.34 -11.34
CA LEU A 231 -0.19 11.16 -12.01
C LEU A 231 -1.01 12.03 -11.06
N ASP A 232 -1.51 11.44 -9.97
CA ASP A 232 -2.24 12.15 -8.91
C ASP A 232 -1.38 13.27 -8.32
N ALA A 233 -0.11 12.98 -8.05
CA ALA A 233 0.82 13.97 -7.53
C ALA A 233 1.06 15.14 -8.48
N MET A 234 1.29 14.86 -9.78
CA MET A 234 1.45 15.89 -10.80
C MET A 234 0.19 16.78 -10.91
N CYS A 235 -1.00 16.17 -10.86
CA CYS A 235 -2.26 16.92 -10.86
C CYS A 235 -2.41 17.79 -9.61
N ARG A 236 -2.07 17.28 -8.42
CA ARG A 236 -2.10 18.07 -7.16
C ARG A 236 -1.11 19.22 -7.18
N ALA A 237 0.12 18.99 -7.64
CA ALA A 237 1.14 20.02 -7.77
C ALA A 237 0.69 21.12 -8.74
N PHE A 238 0.18 20.73 -9.91
CA PHE A 238 -0.35 21.67 -10.90
C PHE A 238 -1.49 22.53 -10.33
N LYS A 239 -2.49 21.90 -9.70
CA LYS A 239 -3.62 22.61 -9.07
C LYS A 239 -3.18 23.58 -7.97
N THR A 240 -2.12 23.26 -7.24
CA THR A 240 -1.60 24.13 -6.18
C THR A 240 -0.93 25.39 -6.75
N LEU A 241 -0.33 25.26 -7.95
CA LEU A 241 0.35 26.35 -8.65
C LEU A 241 -0.61 27.19 -9.52
N ASP A 242 -1.64 26.58 -10.10
CA ASP A 242 -2.67 27.23 -10.92
C ASP A 242 -3.75 27.90 -10.05
N LYS A 243 -3.38 29.00 -9.39
CA LYS A 243 -4.25 29.71 -8.43
C LYS A 243 -5.46 30.40 -9.08
N ASP A 244 -5.36 30.75 -10.35
CA ASP A 244 -6.43 31.39 -11.11
C ASP A 244 -7.26 30.40 -11.95
N GLY A 245 -6.88 29.12 -11.96
CA GLY A 245 -7.63 28.04 -12.60
C GLY A 245 -7.67 28.19 -14.12
N ASN A 246 -6.66 28.83 -14.71
CA ASN A 246 -6.64 29.15 -16.13
C ASN A 246 -6.04 28.00 -16.97
N GLY A 247 -5.53 26.94 -16.33
CA GLY A 247 -4.92 25.79 -16.99
C GLY A 247 -3.47 26.01 -17.41
N THR A 248 -2.79 27.04 -16.88
CA THR A 248 -1.37 27.33 -17.14
C THR A 248 -0.64 27.72 -15.86
N ILE A 249 0.62 27.32 -15.74
CA ILE A 249 1.49 27.69 -14.61
C ILE A 249 2.74 28.38 -15.13
N LYS A 250 3.22 29.39 -14.40
CA LYS A 250 4.50 30.06 -14.67
C LYS A 250 5.49 29.65 -13.59
N VAL A 251 6.56 28.99 -14.01
CA VAL A 251 7.62 28.51 -13.12
C VAL A 251 8.99 29.00 -13.59
N ASN A 252 9.89 29.25 -12.66
CA ASN A 252 11.30 29.48 -12.95
C ASN A 252 12.07 28.15 -13.04
N VAL A 253 13.36 28.19 -13.42
CA VAL A 253 14.19 26.99 -13.60
C VAL A 253 14.31 26.17 -12.31
N GLN A 254 14.43 26.81 -11.15
CA GLN A 254 14.57 26.12 -9.87
C GLN A 254 13.26 25.41 -9.48
N GLU A 255 12.12 26.09 -9.63
CA GLU A 255 10.79 25.51 -9.39
C GLU A 255 10.53 24.34 -10.35
N TRP A 256 10.91 24.50 -11.63
CA TRP A 256 10.81 23.42 -12.61
C TRP A 256 11.63 22.20 -12.20
N LEU A 257 12.90 22.39 -11.81
CA LEU A 257 13.76 21.29 -11.36
C LEU A 257 13.21 20.60 -10.11
N GLN A 258 12.67 21.35 -9.15
CA GLN A 258 12.00 20.77 -7.97
C GLN A 258 10.79 19.94 -8.36
N LEU A 259 9.97 20.43 -9.30
CA LEU A 259 8.77 19.75 -9.79
C LEU A 259 9.04 18.51 -10.63
N THR A 260 10.23 18.34 -11.22
CA THR A 260 10.51 17.21 -12.12
C THR A 260 11.51 16.19 -11.56
N MET A 261 12.36 16.58 -10.60
CA MET A 261 13.41 15.71 -10.07
C MET A 261 12.99 14.98 -8.78
N TYR A 262 12.09 15.56 -8.00
CA TYR A 262 11.65 15.03 -6.71
C TYR A 262 10.22 14.48 -6.77
N SER A 263 9.77 14.14 -7.98
CA SER A 263 8.39 13.74 -8.30
C SER A 263 8.30 12.56 -9.28
#